data_AF-A0AAE6UNZ7-F1
#
_entry.id   AF-A0AAE6UNZ7-F1
#
_cell.length_a   1.000
_cell.length_b   1.000
_cell.length_c   1.000
_cell.angle_alpha   90.00
_cell.angle_beta   90.00
_cell.angle_gamma   90.00
#
_symmetry.space_group_name_H-M   'P 1'
#
loop_
_entity.id
_entity.type
_entity.pdbx_description
1 polymer ?
#
loop_
_entity_poly.entity_id
_entity_poly.type
_entity_poly.pdbx_seq_one_letter_code
_entity_poly.pdbx_strand_id
1 'polypeptide(L)'
;MTEHRYTEAERIQQLRKLEQALFALLPVSIQLGLEQTPDYHEALCRTRVLLETGFTQTDLTDLSRSVPDAVPRGRDWEARYLVQKADGSWRWPEWFSELESRLVPVIRTAETLRTLGYY
;
A
#
# COMPACT_ATOMS: atom_id res chain seq x y z
N MET A 1 18.31 19.07 13.24
CA MET A 1 17.50 18.18 12.39
C MET A 1 17.40 18.83 11.03
N THR A 2 17.94 18.19 9.99
CA THR A 2 17.95 18.73 8.63
C THR A 2 16.55 18.52 8.03
N GLU A 3 15.78 19.60 7.86
CA GLU A 3 14.47 19.57 7.23
C GLU A 3 14.64 19.27 5.72
N HIS A 4 14.38 18.02 5.32
CA HIS A 4 14.34 17.67 3.90
C HIS A 4 13.00 18.10 3.33
N ARG A 5 12.98 19.29 2.71
CA ARG A 5 11.86 19.73 1.88
C ARG A 5 11.88 18.90 0.60
N TYR A 6 10.93 17.98 0.50
CA TYR A 6 10.75 17.20 -0.71
C TYR A 6 10.31 18.11 -1.86
N THR A 7 11.06 18.07 -2.94
CA THR A 7 10.80 18.76 -4.20
C THR A 7 9.59 18.14 -4.92
N GLU A 8 9.00 18.90 -5.84
CA GLU A 8 7.95 18.40 -6.73
C GLU A 8 8.37 17.11 -7.46
N ALA A 9 9.62 17.04 -7.92
CA ALA A 9 10.18 15.87 -8.57
C ALA A 9 10.14 14.62 -7.68
N GLU A 10 10.45 14.76 -6.39
CA GLU A 10 10.41 13.63 -5.47
C GLU A 10 8.97 13.24 -5.11
N ARG A 11 8.03 14.18 -5.04
CA ARG A 11 6.59 13.88 -4.87
C ARG A 11 6.06 13.10 -6.07
N ILE A 12 6.41 13.50 -7.29
CA ILE A 12 6.10 12.76 -8.52
C ILE A 12 6.72 11.36 -8.47
N GLN A 13 7.97 11.23 -8.02
CA GLN A 13 8.63 9.94 -7.89
C GLN A 13 7.90 9.02 -6.90
N GLN A 14 7.42 9.53 -5.76
CA GLN A 14 6.65 8.74 -4.80
C GLN A 14 5.29 8.35 -5.36
N LEU A 15 4.62 9.25 -6.08
CA LEU A 15 3.34 8.93 -6.72
C LEU A 15 3.49 7.83 -7.78
N ARG A 16 4.59 7.85 -8.57
CA ARG A 16 4.92 6.75 -9.50
C ARG A 16 5.27 5.44 -8.79
N LYS A 17 5.95 5.50 -7.65
CA LYS A 17 6.20 4.30 -6.83
C LYS A 17 4.89 3.70 -6.33
N LEU A 18 3.93 4.53 -5.92
CA LEU A 18 2.61 4.07 -5.49
C LEU A 18 1.87 3.42 -6.67
N GLU A 19 1.90 4.03 -7.85
CA GLU A 19 1.32 3.46 -9.07
C GLU A 19 1.85 2.06 -9.35
N GLN A 20 3.18 1.90 -9.35
CA GLN A 20 3.85 0.61 -9.60
C GLN A 20 3.49 -0.43 -8.54
N ALA A 21 3.45 -0.01 -7.27
CA ALA A 21 3.12 -0.90 -6.15
C ALA A 21 1.66 -1.38 -6.23
N LEU A 22 0.71 -0.47 -6.52
CA LEU A 22 -0.70 -0.82 -6.70
C LEU A 22 -0.91 -1.72 -7.92
N PHE A 23 -0.24 -1.43 -9.03
CA PHE A 23 -0.28 -2.28 -10.22
C PHE A 23 0.24 -3.70 -9.94
N ALA A 24 1.26 -3.84 -9.09
CA ALA A 24 1.78 -5.14 -8.67
C ALA A 24 0.90 -5.86 -7.62
N LEU A 25 0.16 -5.11 -6.80
CA LEU A 25 -0.75 -5.66 -5.78
C LEU A 25 -2.05 -6.19 -6.39
N LEU A 26 -2.61 -5.50 -7.38
CA LEU A 26 -3.94 -5.80 -7.94
C LEU A 26 -4.11 -7.25 -8.42
N PRO A 27 -3.18 -7.87 -9.18
CA PRO A 27 -3.34 -9.26 -9.58
C PRO A 27 -3.45 -10.21 -8.39
N VAL A 28 -2.66 -9.98 -7.35
CA VAL A 28 -2.67 -10.78 -6.11
C VAL A 28 -3.95 -10.54 -5.33
N SER A 29 -4.42 -9.29 -5.21
CA SER A 29 -5.65 -8.99 -4.49
C SER A 29 -6.88 -9.61 -5.17
N ILE A 30 -6.92 -9.59 -6.50
CA ILE A 30 -7.97 -10.24 -7.31
C ILE A 30 -7.93 -11.76 -7.12
N GLN A 31 -6.75 -12.38 -7.24
CA GLN A 31 -6.58 -13.81 -7.08
C GLN A 31 -7.02 -14.31 -5.70
N LEU A 32 -6.74 -13.52 -4.66
CA LEU A 32 -7.12 -13.83 -3.28
C LEU A 32 -8.56 -13.43 -2.93
N GLY A 33 -9.26 -12.71 -3.82
CA GLY A 33 -10.62 -12.23 -3.58
C GLY A 33 -10.71 -11.25 -2.41
N LEU A 34 -9.71 -10.38 -2.22
CA LEU A 34 -9.71 -9.42 -1.11
C LEU A 34 -10.86 -8.42 -1.27
N GLU A 35 -11.58 -8.16 -0.17
CA GLU A 35 -12.66 -7.17 -0.12
C GLU A 35 -12.19 -5.76 -0.50
N GLN A 36 -10.92 -5.44 -0.23
CA GLN A 36 -10.28 -4.16 -0.50
C GLN A 36 -9.84 -3.97 -1.97
N THR A 37 -10.03 -4.98 -2.82
CA THR A 37 -9.62 -4.93 -4.23
C THR A 37 -10.20 -3.72 -4.99
N PRO A 38 -11.48 -3.33 -4.82
CA PRO A 38 -12.02 -2.13 -5.45
C PRO A 38 -11.28 -0.86 -5.02
N ASP A 39 -10.91 -0.74 -3.74
CA ASP A 39 -10.19 0.42 -3.21
C ASP A 39 -8.79 0.54 -3.82
N TYR A 40 -8.08 -0.58 -4.00
CA TYR A 40 -6.78 -0.58 -4.67
C TYR A 40 -6.89 -0.16 -6.14
N HIS A 41 -7.96 -0.58 -6.82
CA HIS A 41 -8.21 -0.20 -8.20
C HIS A 41 -8.51 1.30 -8.31
N GLU A 42 -9.37 1.83 -7.43
CA GLU A 42 -9.69 3.25 -7.35
C GLU A 42 -8.44 4.08 -7.05
N ALA A 43 -7.63 3.66 -6.07
CA ALA A 43 -6.37 4.31 -5.74
C ALA A 43 -5.40 4.35 -6.94
N LEU A 44 -5.33 3.28 -7.74
CA LEU A 44 -4.51 3.26 -8.95
C LEU A 44 -5.01 4.26 -9.99
N CYS A 45 -6.32 4.28 -10.26
CA CYS A 45 -6.94 5.25 -11.16
C CYS A 45 -6.67 6.69 -10.72
N ARG A 46 -6.88 6.99 -9.43
CA ARG A 46 -6.64 8.32 -8.86
C ARG A 46 -5.16 8.72 -8.94
N THR A 47 -4.25 7.79 -8.68
CA THR A 47 -2.80 8.00 -8.81
C THR A 47 -2.43 8.46 -10.23
N ARG A 48 -2.97 7.79 -11.25
CA ARG A 48 -2.73 8.12 -12.67
C ARG A 48 -3.28 9.50 -13.04
N VAL A 49 -4.51 9.80 -12.63
CA VAL A 49 -5.11 11.12 -12.87
C VAL A 49 -4.23 12.22 -12.26
N LEU A 50 -3.79 12.07 -11.02
CA LEU A 50 -2.94 13.05 -10.34
C LEU A 50 -1.57 13.22 -11.04
N LEU A 51 -0.99 12.15 -11.59
CA LEU A 51 0.24 12.23 -12.39
C LEU A 51 0.06 13.02 -13.70
N GLU A 52 -1.14 13.00 -14.28
CA GLU A 52 -1.45 13.66 -15.55
C GLU A 52 -1.91 15.12 -15.35
N THR A 53 -2.73 15.37 -14.34
CA THR A 53 -3.36 16.69 -14.10
C THR A 53 -2.60 17.56 -13.12
N GLY A 54 -1.55 17.02 -12.49
CA GLY A 54 -0.93 17.62 -11.31
C GLY A 54 -1.75 17.37 -10.05
N PHE A 55 -1.16 17.73 -8.91
CA PHE A 55 -1.72 17.43 -7.58
C PHE A 55 -1.35 18.48 -6.54
N THR A 56 -2.22 18.63 -5.54
CA THR A 56 -1.96 19.37 -4.32
C THR A 56 -1.55 18.43 -3.18
N GLN A 57 -1.06 18.97 -2.07
CA GLN A 57 -0.79 18.15 -0.89
C GLN A 57 -2.05 17.49 -0.31
N THR A 58 -3.21 18.16 -0.42
CA THR A 58 -4.49 17.60 0.01
C THR A 58 -4.82 16.36 -0.80
N ASP A 59 -4.63 16.40 -2.13
CA ASP A 59 -4.87 15.24 -2.99
C ASP A 59 -4.00 14.04 -2.62
N LEU A 60 -2.70 14.28 -2.33
CA LEU A 60 -1.78 13.23 -1.90
C LEU A 60 -2.17 12.65 -0.53
N THR A 61 -2.66 13.49 0.37
CA THR A 61 -3.12 13.09 1.70
C THR A 61 -4.40 12.25 1.62
N ASP A 62 -5.34 12.64 0.76
CA ASP A 62 -6.59 11.92 0.54
C ASP A 62 -6.34 10.59 -0.17
N LEU A 63 -5.46 10.57 -1.17
CA LEU A 63 -5.02 9.33 -1.83
C LEU A 63 -4.35 8.38 -0.83
N SER A 64 -3.50 8.89 0.05
CA SER A 64 -2.88 8.08 1.11
C SER A 64 -3.93 7.41 2.00
N ARG A 65 -4.97 8.14 2.39
CA ARG A 65 -6.05 7.64 3.25
C ARG A 65 -6.99 6.66 2.55
N SER A 66 -7.11 6.73 1.23
CA SER A 66 -7.96 5.83 0.46
C SER A 66 -7.33 4.45 0.22
N VAL A 67 -6.06 4.24 0.61
CA VAL A 67 -5.38 2.95 0.48
C VAL A 67 -5.57 2.15 1.77
N PRO A 68 -6.46 1.15 1.81
CA PRO A 68 -6.69 0.36 3.01
C PRO A 68 -5.55 -0.63 3.26
N ASP A 69 -5.39 -1.01 4.51
CA ASP A 69 -4.54 -2.12 4.91
C ASP A 69 -5.39 -3.40 5.01
N ALA A 70 -5.30 -4.28 4.02
CA ALA A 70 -6.03 -5.56 4.03
C ALA A 70 -5.58 -6.52 5.15
N VAL A 71 -4.43 -6.26 5.76
CA VAL A 71 -3.85 -7.08 6.82
C VAL A 71 -3.95 -6.30 8.12
N PRO A 72 -4.90 -6.59 9.03
CA PRO A 72 -5.15 -5.73 10.18
C PRO A 72 -4.01 -5.83 11.20
N ARG A 73 -2.95 -5.01 11.19
CA ARG A 73 -1.71 -5.23 12.00
C ARG A 73 -1.81 -5.11 13.55
N GLY A 74 -3.01 -5.30 14.14
CA GLY A 74 -3.29 -5.30 15.58
C GLY A 74 -3.14 -6.67 16.29
N ARG A 75 -3.17 -6.65 17.63
CA ARG A 75 -2.48 -7.60 18.53
C ARG A 75 -2.99 -9.05 18.66
N ASP A 76 -4.11 -9.47 18.08
CA ASP A 76 -4.79 -10.70 18.58
C ASP A 76 -5.22 -11.73 17.52
N TRP A 77 -4.68 -11.73 16.31
CA TRP A 77 -5.20 -12.63 15.26
C TRP A 77 -4.15 -13.40 14.46
N GLU A 78 -2.86 -13.30 14.74
CA GLU A 78 -1.82 -14.02 13.99
C GLU A 78 -2.08 -15.53 13.95
N ALA A 79 -2.67 -16.10 15.01
CA ALA A 79 -3.01 -17.51 15.10
C ALA A 79 -4.00 -18.01 14.04
N ARG A 80 -4.91 -17.18 13.52
CA ARG A 80 -6.00 -17.65 12.64
C ARG A 80 -5.57 -17.99 11.21
N TYR A 81 -4.40 -17.50 10.81
CA TYR A 81 -3.86 -17.77 9.47
C TYR A 81 -2.64 -18.68 9.49
N LEU A 82 -2.07 -19.00 10.65
CA LEU A 82 -0.95 -19.92 10.72
C LEU A 82 -1.40 -21.34 10.31
N VAL A 83 -0.59 -21.96 9.47
CA VAL A 83 -0.76 -23.36 9.05
C VAL A 83 0.29 -24.19 9.77
N GLN A 84 -0.16 -25.29 10.39
CA GLN A 84 0.75 -26.24 11.02
C GLN A 84 1.43 -27.09 9.94
N LYS A 85 2.76 -27.20 10.01
CA LYS A 85 3.55 -28.11 9.18
C LYS A 85 3.50 -29.53 9.75
N ALA A 86 3.92 -30.49 8.93
CA ALA A 86 4.04 -31.90 9.33
C ALA A 86 5.02 -32.14 10.49
N ASP A 87 5.98 -31.23 10.71
CA ASP A 87 6.93 -31.26 11.83
C ASP A 87 6.38 -30.65 13.14
N GLY A 88 5.11 -30.22 13.15
CA GLY A 88 4.45 -29.61 14.30
C GLY A 88 4.70 -28.11 14.46
N SER A 89 5.59 -27.50 13.67
CA SER A 89 5.82 -26.05 13.68
C SER A 89 4.71 -25.29 12.94
N TRP A 90 4.54 -24.02 13.27
CA TRP A 90 3.57 -23.13 12.63
C TRP A 90 4.26 -22.21 11.63
N ARG A 91 3.62 -21.96 10.49
CA ARG A 91 4.09 -20.98 9.51
C ARG A 91 2.95 -20.15 8.95
N TRP A 92 3.28 -18.98 8.43
CA TRP A 92 2.38 -18.24 7.57
C TRP A 92 2.11 -19.01 6.26
N PRO A 93 0.89 -18.93 5.71
CA PRO A 93 0.59 -19.43 4.39
C PRO A 93 1.46 -18.73 3.35
N GLU A 94 1.73 -19.42 2.24
CA GLU A 94 2.50 -18.83 1.14
C GLU A 94 1.77 -17.62 0.53
N TRP A 95 0.45 -17.70 0.38
CA TRP A 95 -0.36 -16.59 -0.09
C TRP A 95 -0.24 -15.34 0.79
N PHE A 96 -0.04 -15.50 2.11
CA PHE A 96 0.11 -14.37 3.03
C PHE A 96 1.46 -13.69 2.84
N SER A 97 2.51 -14.48 2.68
CA SER A 97 3.86 -13.97 2.40
C SER A 97 3.90 -13.22 1.07
N GLU A 98 3.23 -13.76 0.05
CA GLU A 98 3.08 -13.12 -1.25
C GLU A 98 2.30 -11.81 -1.15
N LEU A 99 1.14 -11.81 -0.48
CA LEU A 99 0.35 -10.60 -0.25
C LEU A 99 1.15 -9.52 0.47
N GLU A 100 1.77 -9.83 1.60
CA GLU A 100 2.56 -8.86 2.39
C GLU A 100 3.72 -8.28 1.56
N SER A 101 4.38 -9.11 0.73
CA SER A 101 5.45 -8.62 -0.14
C SER A 101 5.00 -7.54 -1.14
N ARG A 102 3.71 -7.53 -1.50
CA ARG A 102 3.10 -6.53 -2.41
C ARG A 102 2.40 -5.40 -1.67
N LEU A 103 1.78 -5.69 -0.54
CA LEU A 103 1.01 -4.73 0.25
C LEU A 103 1.92 -3.76 1.02
N VAL A 104 3.01 -4.25 1.63
CA VAL A 104 3.92 -3.41 2.43
C VAL A 104 4.49 -2.23 1.63
N PRO A 105 4.96 -2.40 0.37
CA PRO A 105 5.37 -1.27 -0.47
C PRO A 105 4.26 -0.24 -0.73
N VAL A 106 3.02 -0.70 -0.96
CA VAL A 106 1.85 0.17 -1.17
C VAL A 106 1.60 1.03 0.06
N ILE A 107 1.51 0.41 1.24
CA ILE A 107 1.26 1.11 2.51
C ILE A 107 2.37 2.12 2.82
N ARG A 108 3.65 1.71 2.73
CA ARG A 108 4.78 2.61 3.00
C ARG A 108 4.81 3.82 2.06
N THR A 109 4.50 3.60 0.78
CA THR A 109 4.51 4.69 -0.20
C THR A 109 3.32 5.63 0.03
N ALA A 110 2.13 5.09 0.32
CA ALA A 110 0.96 5.87 0.69
C ALA A 110 1.21 6.69 1.97
N GLU A 111 1.81 6.12 3.01
CA GLU A 111 2.18 6.84 4.23
C GLU A 111 3.18 7.96 3.93
N THR A 112 4.18 7.68 3.08
CA THR A 112 5.18 8.67 2.66
C THR A 112 4.47 9.88 2.06
N LEU A 113 3.54 9.70 1.10
CA LEU A 113 2.76 10.77 0.47
C LEU A 113 2.02 11.67 1.47
N ARG A 114 1.53 11.11 2.58
CA ARG A 114 0.89 11.89 3.66
C ARG A 114 1.89 12.76 4.42
N THR A 115 3.06 12.23 4.74
CA THR A 115 4.12 12.98 5.46
C THR A 115 4.77 14.07 4.61
N LEU A 116 4.60 14.06 3.29
CA LEU A 116 5.30 14.92 2.34
C LEU A 116 4.83 16.39 2.24
N GLY A 117 3.84 16.81 3.04
CA GLY A 117 3.47 18.22 3.09
C GLY A 117 2.93 18.70 4.43
N TYR A 118 3.50 18.18 5.50
CA TYR A 118 3.56 18.92 6.76
C TYR A 118 4.87 19.71 6.82
N TYR A 119 4.75 20.94 7.36
CA TYR A 119 5.75 22.01 7.57
C TYR A 119 5.84 23.08 6.48
#